data_AF-A0A429A9Z0-F1
#
_entry.id   AF-A0A429A9Z0-F1
#
_cell.length_a   1.000
_cell.length_b   1.000
_cell.length_c   1.000
_cell.angle_alpha   90.00
_cell.angle_beta   90.00
_cell.angle_gamma   90.00
#
_symmetry.space_group_name_H-M   'P 1'
#
loop_
_entity.id
_entity.type
_entity.pdbx_description
1 polymer ?
#
loop_
_entity_poly.entity_id
_entity_poly.type
_entity_poly.pdbx_seq_one_letter_code
_entity_poly.pdbx_strand_id
1 'polypeptide(L)'
;MIDKGTAYSRAALARLAVTSEAADAARGYLALAADGDHSDHQPGDLVAAAHLLFEQARDILRDAVVCERLAGTSWETIGEAHGEISKQAAHERYGAADADFRRRALLAWLIPDRAHAYLGPLADPAQVLALLSLRLRPPQTGLRLAVHESEPVPPGYPAMTTTEQAGLIAEAANLLTKTGPHKGAELTPAEQRDAELGLAQRRVEMYEVLHAERPDDTDTADMLTGARTRLATLEDADPATHHKP
;
A
#
# COMPACT_ATOMS: atom_id res chain seq x y z
N MET A 1 -10.84 16.98 10.27
CA MET A 1 -10.25 15.82 10.97
C MET A 1 -9.54 15.02 9.90
N ILE A 2 -8.23 15.23 9.71
CA ILE A 2 -7.47 14.62 8.62
C ILE A 2 -7.45 13.12 8.85
N ASP A 3 -7.99 12.38 7.90
CA ASP A 3 -8.07 10.93 7.94
C ASP A 3 -6.66 10.34 7.96
N LYS A 4 -6.32 9.66 9.06
CA LYS A 4 -4.99 9.12 9.35
C LYS A 4 -4.64 7.90 8.49
N GLY A 5 -5.54 7.48 7.59
CA GLY A 5 -5.35 6.32 6.71
C GLY A 5 -4.21 6.41 5.70
N THR A 6 -3.57 7.58 5.52
CA THR A 6 -2.51 7.80 4.51
C THR A 6 -1.12 8.13 5.07
N ALA A 7 -0.91 7.95 6.37
CA ALA A 7 0.36 8.32 7.03
C ALA A 7 1.53 7.34 6.78
N TYR A 8 1.32 6.16 6.19
CA TYR A 8 2.36 5.16 6.04
C TYR A 8 3.11 5.28 4.70
N SER A 9 4.44 5.10 4.74
CA SER A 9 5.26 5.02 3.52
C SER A 9 4.86 3.83 2.63
N ARG A 10 5.19 3.89 1.34
CA ARG A 10 4.93 2.75 0.43
C ARG A 10 5.66 1.48 0.86
N ALA A 11 6.89 1.63 1.36
CA ALA A 11 7.67 0.51 1.88
C ALA A 11 7.02 -0.12 3.11
N ALA A 12 6.43 0.68 4.00
CA ALA A 12 5.66 0.19 5.14
C ALA A 12 4.44 -0.65 4.70
N LEU A 13 3.68 -0.17 3.71
CA LEU A 13 2.53 -0.89 3.16
C LEU A 13 2.94 -2.23 2.51
N ALA A 14 4.02 -2.23 1.72
CA ALA A 14 4.52 -3.45 1.09
C ALA A 14 5.02 -4.47 2.11
N ARG A 15 5.72 -4.01 3.15
CA ARG A 15 6.15 -4.87 4.26
C ARG A 15 4.95 -5.50 4.96
N LEU A 16 3.88 -4.72 5.18
CA LEU A 16 2.67 -5.20 5.81
C LEU A 16 1.98 -6.29 4.97
N ALA A 17 1.94 -6.10 3.64
CA ALA A 17 1.46 -7.10 2.68
C ALA A 17 2.17 -8.44 2.87
N VAL A 18 3.51 -8.43 2.81
CA VAL A 18 4.36 -9.62 2.99
C VAL A 18 4.07 -10.31 4.32
N THR A 19 4.04 -9.55 5.43
CA THR A 19 3.77 -10.15 6.75
C THR A 19 2.36 -10.72 6.87
N SER A 20 1.36 -10.08 6.26
CA SER A 20 -0.02 -10.57 6.27
C SER A 20 -0.13 -11.89 5.51
N GLU A 21 0.42 -11.94 4.30
CA GLU A 21 0.42 -13.15 3.47
C GLU A 21 1.20 -14.28 4.14
N ALA A 22 2.37 -13.99 4.71
CA ALA A 22 3.17 -14.98 5.45
C ALA A 22 2.41 -15.56 6.66
N ALA A 23 1.66 -14.72 7.39
CA ALA A 23 0.83 -15.19 8.51
C ALA A 23 -0.32 -16.08 8.04
N ASP A 24 -0.93 -15.78 6.89
CA ASP A 24 -2.00 -16.60 6.30
C ASP A 24 -1.46 -17.93 5.75
N ALA A 25 -0.29 -17.94 5.12
CA ALA A 25 0.39 -19.15 4.67
C ALA A 25 0.78 -20.06 5.85
N ALA A 26 1.32 -19.49 6.94
CA ALA A 26 1.65 -20.25 8.14
C ALA A 26 0.41 -20.94 8.75
N ARG A 27 -0.76 -20.30 8.70
CA ARG A 27 -2.03 -20.91 9.13
C ARG A 27 -2.47 -22.03 8.21
N GLY A 28 -2.37 -21.83 6.89
CA GLY A 28 -2.66 -22.87 5.91
C GLY A 28 -1.81 -24.12 6.17
N TYR A 29 -0.53 -23.94 6.50
CA TYR A 29 0.36 -25.04 6.85
C TYR A 29 -0.05 -25.74 8.15
N LEU A 30 -0.39 -24.98 9.20
CA LEU A 30 -0.88 -25.56 10.46
C LEU A 30 -2.18 -26.35 10.28
N ALA A 31 -3.07 -25.89 9.40
CA ALA A 31 -4.30 -26.62 9.07
C ALA A 31 -4.01 -27.95 8.35
N LEU A 32 -2.97 -27.99 7.51
CA LEU A 32 -2.50 -29.22 6.84
C LEU A 32 -1.81 -30.18 7.82
N ALA A 33 -1.09 -29.65 8.81
CA ALA A 33 -0.36 -30.44 9.80
C ALA A 33 -1.20 -30.88 11.00
N ALA A 34 -2.40 -30.30 11.19
CA ALA A 34 -3.31 -30.73 12.24
C ALA A 34 -3.80 -32.14 11.90
N ASP A 35 -3.33 -33.13 12.68
CA ASP A 35 -3.76 -34.53 12.68
C ASP A 35 -5.23 -34.66 13.12
N GLY A 36 -6.15 -34.02 12.39
CA GLY A 36 -7.57 -34.26 12.49
C GLY A 36 -7.88 -35.59 11.85
N ASP A 37 -8.67 -36.41 12.56
CA ASP A 37 -9.24 -37.68 12.12
C ASP A 37 -9.36 -37.77 10.58
N HIS A 38 -8.48 -38.56 9.96
CA HIS A 38 -8.37 -38.66 8.49
C HIS A 38 -9.60 -39.26 7.81
N SER A 39 -10.69 -39.46 8.56
CA SER A 39 -11.95 -40.02 8.12
C SER A 39 -12.69 -39.12 7.12
N ASP A 40 -12.45 -37.80 7.13
CA ASP A 40 -13.12 -36.83 6.26
C ASP A 40 -12.31 -36.40 5.02
N HIS A 41 -11.05 -36.81 4.87
CA HIS A 41 -10.24 -36.43 3.70
C HIS A 41 -10.68 -37.17 2.43
N GLN A 42 -10.95 -36.41 1.38
CA GLN A 42 -11.17 -36.95 0.04
C GLN A 42 -9.83 -37.17 -0.69
N PRO A 43 -9.75 -38.15 -1.60
CA PRO A 43 -8.59 -38.31 -2.46
C PRO A 43 -8.27 -37.01 -3.22
N GLY A 44 -7.06 -36.48 -3.02
CA GLY A 44 -6.60 -35.25 -3.68
C GLY A 44 -6.50 -34.02 -2.77
N ASP A 45 -7.13 -34.05 -1.59
CA ASP A 45 -7.13 -32.91 -0.65
C ASP A 45 -5.71 -32.46 -0.26
N LEU A 46 -4.82 -33.42 0.00
CA LEU A 46 -3.42 -33.13 0.33
C LEU A 46 -2.67 -32.45 -0.82
N VAL A 47 -2.93 -32.84 -2.06
CA VAL A 47 -2.32 -32.22 -3.25
C VAL A 47 -2.88 -30.81 -3.44
N ALA A 48 -4.19 -30.62 -3.28
CA ALA A 48 -4.83 -29.31 -3.36
C ALA A 48 -4.28 -28.35 -2.29
N ALA A 49 -4.13 -28.81 -1.05
CA ALA A 49 -3.56 -28.02 0.04
C ALA A 49 -2.08 -27.67 -0.20
N ALA A 50 -1.26 -28.64 -0.65
CA ALA A 50 0.13 -28.39 -1.00
C ALA A 50 0.26 -27.37 -2.16
N HIS A 51 -0.62 -27.45 -3.15
CA HIS A 51 -0.65 -26.50 -4.26
C HIS A 51 -1.04 -25.08 -3.78
N LEU A 52 -2.03 -24.97 -2.90
CA LEU A 52 -2.41 -23.68 -2.30
C LEU A 52 -1.23 -23.04 -1.55
N LEU A 53 -0.51 -23.80 -0.73
CA LEU A 53 0.69 -23.33 -0.02
C LEU A 53 1.79 -22.86 -0.97
N PHE A 54 1.97 -23.57 -2.09
CA PHE A 54 2.94 -23.18 -3.11
C PHE A 54 2.57 -21.84 -3.77
N GLU A 55 1.31 -21.63 -4.14
CA GLU A 55 0.85 -20.35 -4.70
C GLU A 55 0.99 -19.21 -3.68
N GLN A 56 0.63 -19.45 -2.41
CA GLN A 56 0.85 -18.47 -1.33
C GLN A 56 2.33 -18.12 -1.15
N ALA A 57 3.23 -19.10 -1.20
CA ALA A 57 4.67 -18.85 -1.12
C ALA A 57 5.19 -18.01 -2.30
N ARG A 58 4.60 -18.19 -3.49
CA ARG A 58 4.92 -17.38 -4.67
C ARG A 58 4.44 -15.94 -4.53
N ASP A 59 3.24 -15.73 -3.99
CA ASP A 59 2.71 -14.40 -3.70
C ASP A 59 3.58 -13.68 -2.66
N ILE A 60 3.93 -14.34 -1.55
CA ILE A 60 4.83 -13.80 -0.53
C ILE A 60 6.16 -13.37 -1.13
N LEU A 61 6.74 -14.20 -2.01
CA LEU A 61 8.01 -13.90 -2.67
C LEU A 61 7.89 -12.68 -3.61
N ARG A 62 6.80 -12.61 -4.38
CA ARG A 62 6.52 -11.46 -5.25
C ARG A 62 6.42 -10.18 -4.41
N ASP A 63 5.66 -10.22 -3.33
CA ASP A 63 5.43 -9.07 -2.45
C ASP A 63 6.71 -8.67 -1.69
N ALA A 64 7.54 -9.65 -1.31
CA ALA A 64 8.86 -9.39 -0.71
C ALA A 64 9.79 -8.67 -1.68
N VAL A 65 9.80 -9.08 -2.96
CA VAL A 65 10.54 -8.37 -4.00
C VAL A 65 10.04 -6.94 -4.16
N VAL A 66 8.72 -6.70 -4.16
CA VAL A 66 8.16 -5.33 -4.20
C VAL A 66 8.60 -4.51 -2.99
N CYS A 67 8.57 -5.10 -1.78
CA CYS A 67 9.04 -4.44 -0.56
C CYS A 67 10.52 -4.02 -0.67
N GLU A 68 11.40 -4.92 -1.10
CA GLU A 68 12.83 -4.64 -1.33
C GLU A 68 13.04 -3.54 -2.39
N ARG A 69 12.28 -3.58 -3.49
CA ARG A 69 12.33 -2.54 -4.53
C ARG A 69 11.92 -1.18 -4.02
N LEU A 70 10.94 -1.11 -3.13
CA LEU A 70 10.50 0.14 -2.50
C LEU A 70 11.51 0.66 -1.47
N ALA A 71 12.27 -0.24 -0.84
CA ALA A 71 13.41 0.12 0.01
C ALA A 71 14.66 0.57 -0.78
N GLY A 72 14.64 0.47 -2.12
CA GLY A 72 15.72 0.91 -3.00
C GLY A 72 16.68 -0.20 -3.43
N THR A 73 16.44 -1.45 -3.04
CA THR A 73 17.28 -2.60 -3.41
C THR A 73 17.29 -2.80 -4.92
N SER A 74 18.46 -2.98 -5.52
CA SER A 74 18.62 -3.10 -6.97
C SER A 74 18.09 -4.45 -7.51
N TRP A 75 17.70 -4.48 -8.78
CA TRP A 75 17.31 -5.74 -9.45
C TRP A 75 18.44 -6.77 -9.51
N GLU A 76 19.69 -6.33 -9.51
CA GLU A 76 20.87 -7.21 -9.49
C GLU A 76 20.98 -7.92 -8.14
N THR A 77 20.93 -7.17 -7.03
CA THR A 77 20.93 -7.71 -5.67
C THR A 77 19.74 -8.65 -5.42
N ILE A 78 18.56 -8.31 -5.95
CA ILE A 78 17.38 -9.18 -5.87
C ILE A 78 17.59 -10.47 -6.66
N GLY A 79 18.21 -10.39 -7.85
CA GLY A 79 18.53 -11.56 -8.66
C GLY A 79 19.53 -12.50 -7.97
N GLU A 80 20.57 -11.93 -7.36
CA GLU A 80 21.54 -12.66 -6.52
C GLU A 80 20.85 -13.40 -5.37
N ALA A 81 20.01 -12.70 -4.60
CA ALA A 81 19.26 -13.29 -3.49
C ALA A 81 18.24 -14.35 -3.94
N HIS A 82 17.70 -14.23 -5.15
CA HIS A 82 16.78 -15.19 -5.77
C HIS A 82 17.55 -16.30 -6.54
N GLY A 83 18.62 -16.83 -5.95
CA GLY A 83 19.38 -17.94 -6.54
C GLY A 83 20.18 -17.55 -7.78
N GLU A 84 20.86 -16.40 -7.73
CA GLU A 84 21.83 -15.96 -8.74
C GLU A 84 21.25 -15.79 -10.17
N ILE A 85 19.99 -15.38 -10.26
CA ILE A 85 19.41 -15.01 -11.56
C ILE A 85 19.91 -13.64 -12.00
N SER A 86 19.94 -13.39 -13.30
CA SER A 86 20.38 -12.11 -13.84
C SER A 86 19.42 -10.97 -13.46
N LYS A 87 19.94 -9.75 -13.41
CA LYS A 87 19.17 -8.50 -13.28
C LYS A 87 17.98 -8.44 -14.25
N GLN A 88 18.19 -8.83 -15.51
CA GLN A 88 17.14 -8.82 -16.52
C GLN A 88 16.05 -9.83 -16.21
N ALA A 89 16.40 -11.06 -15.81
CA ALA A 89 15.43 -12.09 -15.44
C ALA A 89 14.61 -11.69 -14.21
N ALA A 90 15.25 -11.09 -13.20
CA ALA A 90 14.55 -10.55 -12.02
C ALA A 90 13.55 -9.45 -12.42
N HIS A 91 13.96 -8.50 -13.26
CA HIS A 91 13.09 -7.43 -13.73
C HIS A 91 11.94 -7.94 -14.62
N GLU A 92 12.20 -8.88 -15.53
CA GLU A 92 11.15 -9.49 -16.36
C GLU A 92 10.11 -10.23 -15.52
N ARG A 93 10.55 -10.90 -14.44
CA ARG A 93 9.66 -11.67 -13.57
C ARG A 93 8.83 -10.79 -12.63
N TYR A 94 9.42 -9.74 -12.06
CA TYR A 94 8.81 -8.98 -10.95
C TYR A 94 8.53 -7.51 -11.26
N GLY A 95 9.05 -6.95 -12.36
CA GLY A 95 8.92 -5.54 -12.69
C GLY A 95 7.46 -5.10 -12.86
N ALA A 96 6.61 -5.97 -13.40
CA ALA A 96 5.18 -5.70 -13.51
C ALA A 96 4.50 -5.59 -12.13
N ALA A 97 4.87 -6.43 -11.17
CA ALA A 97 4.33 -6.39 -9.81
C ALA A 97 4.78 -5.13 -9.04
N ASP A 98 6.06 -4.75 -9.17
CA ASP A 98 6.60 -3.48 -8.60
C ASP A 98 5.84 -2.26 -9.18
N ALA A 99 5.67 -2.21 -10.50
CA ALA A 99 4.95 -1.11 -11.15
C ALA A 99 3.47 -1.05 -10.76
N ASP A 100 2.79 -2.20 -10.73
CA ASP A 100 1.38 -2.30 -10.33
C ASP A 100 1.16 -1.86 -8.89
N PHE A 101 1.96 -2.37 -7.95
CA PHE A 101 1.85 -1.98 -6.54
C PHE A 101 2.08 -0.48 -6.35
N ARG A 102 3.12 0.09 -6.96
CA ARG A 102 3.38 1.54 -6.90
C ARG A 102 2.19 2.35 -7.39
N ARG A 103 1.58 1.94 -8.51
CA ARG A 103 0.40 2.59 -9.07
C ARG A 103 -0.79 2.49 -8.13
N ARG A 104 -1.12 1.30 -7.62
CA ARG A 104 -2.25 1.11 -6.69
C ARG A 104 -2.07 1.88 -5.40
N ALA A 105 -0.86 1.87 -4.82
CA ALA A 105 -0.54 2.65 -3.64
C ALA A 105 -0.65 4.16 -3.89
N LEU A 106 -0.19 4.64 -5.04
CA LEU A 106 -0.33 6.05 -5.43
C LEU A 106 -1.81 6.45 -5.58
N LEU A 107 -2.62 5.62 -6.24
CA LEU A 107 -4.06 5.90 -6.41
C LEU A 107 -4.82 5.83 -5.10
N ALA A 108 -4.51 4.88 -4.22
CA ALA A 108 -5.09 4.83 -2.87
C ALA A 108 -4.74 6.08 -2.04
N TRP A 109 -3.54 6.62 -2.23
CA TRP A 109 -3.10 7.84 -1.56
C TRP A 109 -3.79 9.10 -2.10
N LEU A 110 -4.01 9.17 -3.42
CA LEU A 110 -4.73 10.26 -4.09
C LEU A 110 -6.24 10.21 -3.87
N ILE A 111 -6.83 9.00 -3.84
CA ILE A 111 -8.28 8.78 -3.72
C ILE A 111 -8.55 7.88 -2.50
N PRO A 112 -8.50 8.42 -1.28
CA PRO A 112 -8.67 7.64 -0.05
C PRO A 112 -9.98 6.84 -0.01
N ASP A 113 -11.07 7.41 -0.53
CA ASP A 113 -12.39 6.76 -0.59
C ASP A 113 -12.38 5.45 -1.41
N ARG A 114 -11.41 5.31 -2.33
CA ARG A 114 -11.21 4.11 -3.14
C ARG A 114 -10.00 3.29 -2.72
N ALA A 115 -9.34 3.62 -1.61
CA ALA A 115 -8.14 2.92 -1.15
C ALA A 115 -8.37 1.40 -1.02
N HIS A 116 -9.54 0.98 -0.50
CA HIS A 116 -9.91 -0.43 -0.40
C HIS A 116 -10.04 -1.13 -1.76
N ALA A 117 -10.45 -0.43 -2.82
CA ALA A 117 -10.52 -1.01 -4.17
C ALA A 117 -9.12 -1.26 -4.76
N TYR A 118 -8.13 -0.44 -4.37
CA TYR A 118 -6.76 -0.56 -4.88
C TYR A 118 -5.85 -1.44 -4.01
N LEU A 119 -6.01 -1.40 -2.69
CA LEU A 119 -5.11 -2.04 -1.74
C LEU A 119 -5.78 -3.17 -0.95
N GLY A 120 -7.10 -3.37 -1.10
CA GLY A 120 -7.84 -4.37 -0.33
C GLY A 120 -7.70 -4.11 1.18
N PRO A 121 -7.36 -5.13 1.99
CA PRO A 121 -7.14 -4.98 3.43
C PRO A 121 -6.04 -3.97 3.79
N LEU A 122 -5.03 -3.77 2.92
CA LEU A 122 -3.92 -2.84 3.18
C LEU A 122 -4.34 -1.36 3.16
N ALA A 123 -5.58 -1.05 2.77
CA ALA A 123 -6.15 0.28 2.89
C ALA A 123 -6.37 0.69 4.36
N ASP A 124 -6.44 -0.27 5.29
CA ASP A 124 -6.43 -0.02 6.73
C ASP A 124 -5.23 -0.75 7.38
N PRO A 125 -4.02 -0.16 7.32
CA PRO A 125 -2.82 -0.77 7.88
C PRO A 125 -2.93 -1.02 9.39
N ALA A 126 -3.64 -0.18 10.12
CA ALA A 126 -3.83 -0.32 11.55
C ALA A 126 -4.66 -1.57 11.88
N GLN A 127 -5.74 -1.81 11.12
CA GLN A 127 -6.53 -3.02 11.25
C GLN A 127 -5.72 -4.27 10.89
N VAL A 128 -4.95 -4.25 9.79
CA VAL A 128 -4.11 -5.40 9.41
C VAL A 128 -3.06 -5.68 10.49
N LEU A 129 -2.44 -4.65 11.07
CA LEU A 129 -1.49 -4.80 12.19
C LEU A 129 -2.15 -5.35 13.45
N ALA A 130 -3.36 -4.89 13.78
CA ALA A 130 -4.12 -5.41 14.91
C ALA A 130 -4.45 -6.89 14.70
N LEU A 131 -4.89 -7.26 13.49
CA LEU A 131 -5.12 -8.65 13.10
C LEU A 131 -3.82 -9.46 13.21
N LEU A 132 -2.72 -9.02 12.61
CA LEU A 132 -1.44 -9.71 12.70
C LEU A 132 -0.98 -9.92 14.15
N SER A 133 -1.14 -8.91 15.00
CA SER A 133 -0.79 -8.99 16.43
C SER A 133 -1.62 -10.05 17.16
N LEU A 134 -2.92 -10.15 16.85
CA LEU A 134 -3.77 -11.23 17.35
C LEU A 134 -3.36 -12.59 16.79
N ARG A 135 -2.96 -12.65 15.51
CA ARG A 135 -2.63 -13.88 14.80
C ARG A 135 -1.29 -14.49 15.21
N LEU A 136 -0.31 -13.65 15.52
CA LEU A 136 1.05 -14.05 15.91
C LEU A 136 1.19 -14.32 17.42
N ARG A 137 0.15 -14.01 18.21
CA ARG A 137 0.14 -14.37 19.63
C ARG A 137 0.14 -15.91 19.74
N PRO A 138 1.13 -16.53 20.40
CA PRO A 138 1.14 -17.98 20.58
C PRO A 138 -0.14 -18.41 21.30
N PRO A 139 -0.69 -19.61 21.01
CA PRO A 139 -1.86 -20.11 21.73
C PRO A 139 -1.49 -20.18 23.22
N GLN A 140 -2.04 -19.25 24.01
CA GLN A 140 -1.77 -19.22 25.43
C GLN A 140 -2.50 -20.40 26.07
N THR A 141 -1.75 -21.43 26.45
CA THR A 141 -2.20 -22.46 27.37
C THR A 141 -2.43 -21.82 28.74
N GLY A 142 -3.64 -21.31 28.97
CA GLY A 142 -4.20 -21.13 30.31
C GLY A 142 -3.96 -19.81 31.07
N LEU A 143 -3.86 -18.64 30.42
CA LEU A 143 -3.85 -17.36 31.17
C LEU A 143 -4.97 -16.39 30.80
N ARG A 144 -5.56 -15.80 31.86
CA ARG A 144 -6.62 -14.79 31.83
C ARG A 144 -6.15 -13.52 31.11
N LEU A 145 -6.98 -13.08 30.16
CA LEU A 145 -6.87 -11.85 29.39
C LEU A 145 -6.84 -10.62 30.30
N ALA A 146 -5.66 -10.04 30.53
CA ALA A 146 -5.55 -8.61 30.72
C ALA A 146 -5.60 -7.97 29.31
N VAL A 147 -6.69 -7.28 29.01
CA VAL A 147 -6.78 -6.40 27.85
C VAL A 147 -5.83 -5.25 28.13
N HIS A 148 -4.57 -5.37 27.69
CA HIS A 148 -3.68 -4.22 27.65
C HIS A 148 -4.20 -3.26 26.60
N GLU A 149 -4.60 -2.08 27.07
CA GLU A 149 -4.95 -0.93 26.25
C GLU A 149 -3.79 -0.62 25.28
N SER A 150 -4.13 -0.51 23.99
CA SER A 150 -3.31 0.03 22.89
C SER A 150 -1.81 0.06 23.13
N GLU A 151 -1.15 -1.09 22.98
CA GLU A 151 0.29 -1.05 22.69
C GLU A 151 0.50 -0.27 21.37
N PRO A 152 1.50 0.62 21.32
CA PRO A 152 1.81 1.36 20.10
C PRO A 152 2.10 0.37 18.98
N VAL A 153 1.59 0.69 17.78
CA VAL A 153 1.94 0.03 16.51
C VAL A 153 3.40 -0.43 16.57
N PRO A 154 3.71 -1.73 16.41
CA PRO A 154 5.05 -2.25 16.62
C PRO A 154 6.08 -1.38 15.88
N PRO A 155 7.17 -0.97 16.53
CA PRO A 155 8.16 -0.08 15.96
C PRO A 155 8.72 -0.71 14.67
N GLY A 156 8.35 -0.16 13.51
CA GLY A 156 8.71 -0.78 12.22
C GLY A 156 8.02 -0.26 10.97
N TYR A 157 6.97 0.55 11.10
CA TYR A 157 6.25 1.14 9.96
C TYR A 157 6.43 2.66 9.96
N PRO A 158 7.47 3.19 9.29
CA PRO A 158 7.75 4.62 9.31
C PRO A 158 6.62 5.40 8.64
N ALA A 159 6.30 6.54 9.24
CA ALA A 159 5.44 7.53 8.62
C ALA A 159 6.08 8.05 7.32
N MET A 160 5.24 8.43 6.36
CA MET A 160 5.67 9.04 5.12
C MET A 160 6.42 10.34 5.40
N THR A 161 7.61 10.48 4.83
CA THR A 161 8.43 11.70 4.98
C THR A 161 7.97 12.79 4.00
N THR A 162 8.27 14.05 4.29
CA THR A 162 8.00 15.17 3.36
C THR A 162 8.69 14.95 2.00
N THR A 163 9.89 14.36 1.99
CA THR A 163 10.60 14.01 0.75
C THR A 163 9.87 12.92 -0.04
N GLU A 164 9.37 11.89 0.63
CA GLU A 164 8.57 10.84 -0.01
C GLU A 164 7.26 11.42 -0.57
N GLN A 165 6.59 12.29 0.20
CA GLN A 165 5.38 12.97 -0.23
C GLN A 165 5.61 13.84 -1.48
N ALA A 166 6.69 14.62 -1.52
CA ALA A 166 7.08 15.39 -2.70
C ALA A 166 7.33 14.48 -3.92
N GLY A 167 7.98 13.33 -3.71
CA GLY A 167 8.16 12.30 -4.74
C GLY A 167 6.84 11.74 -5.28
N LEU A 168 5.88 11.45 -4.39
CA LEU A 168 4.54 10.98 -4.79
C LEU A 168 3.75 12.05 -5.54
N ILE A 169 3.85 13.32 -5.15
CA ILE A 169 3.23 14.44 -5.89
C ILE A 169 3.78 14.53 -7.32
N ALA A 170 5.10 14.38 -7.49
CA ALA A 170 5.72 14.37 -8.81
C ALA A 170 5.30 13.13 -9.63
N GLU A 171 5.23 11.95 -9.01
CA GLU A 171 4.77 10.71 -9.63
C GLU A 171 3.30 10.80 -10.07
N ALA A 172 2.43 11.34 -9.22
CA ALA A 172 1.02 11.60 -9.51
C ALA A 172 0.83 12.59 -10.67
N ALA A 173 1.58 13.69 -10.67
CA ALA A 173 1.54 14.66 -11.77
C ALA A 173 1.92 13.97 -13.10
N ASN A 174 2.98 13.15 -13.10
CA ASN A 174 3.39 12.40 -14.27
C ASN A 174 2.34 11.40 -14.73
N LEU A 175 1.67 10.71 -13.81
CA LEU A 175 0.57 9.79 -14.11
C LEU A 175 -0.57 10.51 -14.85
N LEU A 176 -0.96 11.69 -14.37
CA LEU A 176 -2.08 12.46 -14.92
C LEU A 176 -1.73 13.18 -16.24
N THR A 177 -0.47 13.55 -16.46
CA THR A 177 -0.05 14.16 -17.73
C THR A 177 0.17 13.16 -18.86
N LYS A 178 0.39 11.88 -18.55
CA LYS A 178 0.62 10.84 -19.56
C LYS A 178 -0.71 10.38 -20.17
N THR A 179 -1.28 11.22 -21.03
CA THR A 179 -2.37 10.87 -21.96
C THR A 179 -1.82 10.09 -23.16
N GLY A 180 -1.33 8.87 -22.91
CA GLY A 180 -0.81 7.99 -23.96
C GLY A 180 -1.11 6.52 -23.69
N PRO A 181 -1.22 5.69 -24.74
CA PRO A 181 -1.58 4.27 -24.65
C PRO A 181 -0.42 3.47 -24.05
N HIS A 182 -0.21 3.60 -22.74
CA HIS A 182 0.69 2.74 -21.99
C HIS A 182 -0.10 1.54 -21.49
N LYS A 183 0.55 0.36 -21.47
CA LYS A 183 -0.02 -0.97 -21.17
C LYS A 183 -0.58 -1.17 -19.74
N GLY A 184 -1.02 -0.11 -19.07
CA GLY A 184 -1.77 -0.19 -17.81
C GLY A 184 -3.24 0.12 -18.05
N ALA A 185 -4.12 -0.36 -17.17
CA ALA A 185 -5.53 0.03 -17.20
C ALA A 185 -5.63 1.57 -17.13
N GLU A 186 -6.14 2.18 -18.19
CA GLU A 186 -6.42 3.61 -18.24
C GLU A 186 -7.40 3.98 -17.12
N LEU A 187 -7.17 5.12 -16.47
CA LEU A 187 -8.12 5.62 -15.48
C LEU A 187 -9.42 5.99 -16.19
N THR A 188 -10.54 5.62 -15.60
CA THR A 188 -11.83 6.15 -16.07
C THR A 188 -11.83 7.67 -15.95
N PRO A 189 -12.61 8.41 -16.76
CA PRO A 189 -12.68 9.87 -16.65
C PRO A 189 -13.05 10.35 -15.23
N ALA A 190 -13.87 9.58 -14.51
CA ALA A 190 -14.19 9.83 -13.11
C ALA A 190 -12.98 9.64 -12.19
N GLU A 191 -12.25 8.53 -12.32
CA GLU A 191 -11.03 8.31 -11.51
C GLU A 191 -9.92 9.31 -11.81
N GLN A 192 -9.77 9.71 -13.07
CA GLN A 192 -8.82 10.74 -13.46
C GLN A 192 -9.14 12.06 -12.75
N ARG A 193 -10.41 12.43 -12.72
CA ARG A 193 -10.89 13.62 -12.01
C ARG A 193 -10.67 13.51 -10.50
N ASP A 194 -11.06 12.38 -9.89
CA ASP A 194 -10.86 12.12 -8.47
C ASP A 194 -9.36 12.21 -8.11
N ALA A 195 -8.49 11.66 -8.96
CA ALA A 195 -7.04 11.74 -8.78
C ALA A 195 -6.48 13.15 -8.96
N GLU A 196 -7.02 13.95 -9.88
CA GLU A 196 -6.65 15.37 -10.05
C GLU A 196 -7.02 16.20 -8.80
N LEU A 197 -8.21 15.97 -8.26
CA LEU A 197 -8.67 16.61 -7.03
C LEU A 197 -7.78 16.20 -5.85
N GLY A 198 -7.54 14.89 -5.70
CA GLY A 198 -6.63 14.35 -4.69
C GLY A 198 -5.23 14.94 -4.78
N LEU A 199 -4.65 15.05 -5.99
CA LEU A 199 -3.33 15.66 -6.18
C LEU A 199 -3.31 17.13 -5.73
N ALA A 200 -4.35 17.90 -6.05
CA ALA A 200 -4.45 19.29 -5.62
C ALA A 200 -4.52 19.41 -4.09
N GLN A 201 -5.32 18.56 -3.45
CA GLN A 201 -5.42 18.49 -1.98
C GLN A 201 -4.06 18.16 -1.34
N ARG A 202 -3.37 17.12 -1.82
CA ARG A 202 -2.06 16.70 -1.29
C ARG A 202 -0.97 17.76 -1.45
N ARG A 203 -1.04 18.58 -2.50
CA ARG A 203 -0.15 19.75 -2.67
C ARG A 203 -0.42 20.82 -1.63
N VAL A 204 -1.69 21.15 -1.38
CA VAL A 204 -2.07 22.10 -0.32
C VAL A 204 -1.55 21.62 1.02
N GLU A 205 -1.85 20.36 1.41
CA GLU A 205 -1.40 19.77 2.67
C GLU A 205 0.13 19.85 2.83
N MET A 206 0.91 19.50 1.79
CA MET A 206 2.37 19.58 1.84
C MET A 206 2.88 21.01 2.02
N TYR A 207 2.35 21.97 1.24
CA TYR A 207 2.80 23.36 1.34
C TYR A 207 2.35 24.03 2.64
N GLU A 208 1.24 23.60 3.25
CA GLU A 208 0.84 24.03 4.59
C GLU A 208 1.86 23.60 5.65
N VAL A 209 2.34 22.34 5.59
CA VAL A 209 3.39 21.85 6.48
C VAL A 209 4.69 22.65 6.28
N LEU A 210 5.12 22.83 5.03
CA LEU A 210 6.35 23.58 4.72
C LEU A 210 6.25 25.05 5.15
N HIS A 211 5.09 25.69 4.95
CA HIS A 211 4.87 27.08 5.36
C HIS A 211 4.86 27.22 6.89
N ALA A 212 4.27 26.25 7.60
CA ALA A 212 4.30 26.23 9.07
C ALA A 212 5.73 26.07 9.62
N GLU A 213 6.58 25.30 8.94
CA GLU A 213 8.00 25.16 9.30
C GLU A 213 8.83 26.41 8.97
N ARG A 214 8.45 27.17 7.93
CA ARG A 214 9.16 28.36 7.44
C ARG A 214 8.18 29.49 7.06
N PRO A 215 7.61 30.20 8.04
CA PRO A 215 6.57 31.20 7.76
C PRO A 215 7.06 32.40 6.93
N ASP A 216 8.35 32.74 7.05
CA ASP A 216 8.96 33.89 6.36
C ASP A 216 9.39 33.57 4.91
N ASP A 217 9.23 32.32 4.47
CA ASP A 217 9.55 31.89 3.10
C ASP A 217 8.42 32.26 2.12
N THR A 218 8.62 33.37 1.40
CA THR A 218 7.66 33.89 0.42
C THR A 218 7.39 32.94 -0.72
N ASP A 219 8.38 32.15 -1.14
CA ASP A 219 8.22 31.20 -2.25
C ASP A 219 7.25 30.08 -1.86
N THR A 220 7.37 29.58 -0.62
CA THR A 220 6.44 28.58 -0.08
C THR A 220 5.02 29.14 0.09
N ALA A 221 4.88 30.41 0.50
CA ALA A 221 3.58 31.06 0.62
C ALA A 221 2.88 31.25 -0.75
N ASP A 222 3.64 31.61 -1.79
CA ASP A 222 3.14 31.74 -3.15
C ASP A 222 2.73 30.37 -3.73
N MET A 223 3.53 29.33 -3.51
CA MET A 223 3.20 27.96 -3.91
C MET A 223 1.93 27.44 -3.23
N LEU A 224 1.76 27.70 -1.93
CA LEU A 224 0.54 27.35 -1.19
C LEU A 224 -0.69 28.07 -1.75
N THR A 225 -0.57 29.37 -2.03
CA THR A 225 -1.63 30.18 -2.62
C THR A 225 -2.05 29.60 -3.98
N GLY A 226 -1.09 29.31 -4.86
CA GLY A 226 -1.35 28.69 -6.15
C GLY A 226 -2.01 27.30 -6.05
N ALA A 227 -1.57 26.48 -5.09
CA ALA A 227 -2.17 25.16 -4.84
C ALA A 227 -3.64 25.28 -4.38
N ARG A 228 -3.95 26.22 -3.49
CA ARG A 228 -5.32 26.49 -3.02
C ARG A 228 -6.22 26.99 -4.15
N THR A 229 -5.74 27.92 -4.99
CA THR A 229 -6.51 28.38 -6.16
C THR A 229 -6.81 27.24 -7.12
N ARG A 230 -5.84 26.34 -7.36
CA ARG A 230 -6.07 25.16 -8.21
C ARG A 230 -7.09 24.21 -7.61
N LEU A 231 -7.03 23.96 -6.29
CA LEU A 231 -8.00 23.12 -5.59
C LEU A 231 -9.42 23.69 -5.72
N ALA A 232 -9.60 24.97 -5.39
CA ALA A 232 -10.91 25.64 -5.51
C ALA A 232 -11.47 25.55 -6.94
N THR A 233 -10.62 25.73 -7.96
CA THR A 233 -11.03 25.60 -9.37
C THR A 233 -11.54 24.20 -9.71
N LEU A 234 -10.93 23.15 -9.15
CA LEU A 234 -11.33 21.75 -9.38
C LEU A 234 -12.61 21.38 -8.64
N GLU A 235 -12.81 21.93 -7.44
CA GLU A 235 -14.02 21.77 -6.63
C GLU A 235 -15.23 22.49 -7.25
N ASP A 236 -15.05 23.72 -7.75
CA ASP A 236 -16.11 24.48 -8.43
C ASP A 236 -16.54 23.82 -9.75
N ALA A 237 -15.62 23.13 -10.43
CA ALA A 237 -15.93 22.40 -11.63
C ALA A 237 -16.73 21.12 -11.37
N ASP A 238 -16.96 20.73 -10.11
CA ASP A 238 -17.63 19.47 -9.75
C ASP A 238 -19.16 19.61 -9.85
N PRO A 239 -19.80 18.96 -10.84
CA PRO A 239 -21.25 19.04 -10.98
C PRO A 239 -22.02 18.45 -9.78
N ALA A 240 -21.38 17.64 -8.94
CA ALA A 240 -22.02 17.03 -7.76
C ALA A 240 -22.27 18.04 -6.63
N THR A 241 -21.51 19.14 -6.53
CA THR A 241 -21.68 20.15 -5.47
C THR A 241 -22.87 21.10 -5.72
N HIS A 242 -23.39 21.15 -6.95
CA HIS A 242 -24.59 21.93 -7.30
C HIS A 242 -25.93 21.18 -7.12
N HIS A 243 -25.91 20.00 -6.49
CA HIS A 243 -27.11 19.28 -6.07
C HIS A 243 -27.22 19.21 -4.54
N LYS A 244 -27.29 20.39 -3.90
CA LYS A 244 -27.93 20.52 -2.59
C LYS A 244 -29.20 21.38 -2.76
N PRO A 245 -30.36 20.90 -2.31
CA PRO A 245 -31.63 21.65 -2.39
C PRO A 245 -31.62 22.91 -1.52
#